data_AF-A0A2T0Y8A7-F1
#
_entry.id   AF-A0A2T0Y8A7-F1
#
_cell.length_a   1.000
_cell.length_b   1.000
_cell.length_c   1.000
_cell.angle_alpha   90.00
_cell.angle_beta   90.00
_cell.angle_gamma   90.00
#
_symmetry.space_group_name_H-M   'P 1'
#
loop_
_entity.id
_entity.type
_entity.pdbx_description
1 polymer ?
#
loop_
_entity_poly.entity_id
_entity_poly.type
_entity_poly.pdbx_seq_one_letter_code
_entity_poly.pdbx_strand_id
1 'polypeptide(L)'
;MVAGVAVACLALGIILGVMFSMVQTSDARQAVADATRDVEAAEIAQEQVEADRAALEERAKALDSLEKDLQKRETAVADRDAELTNRENQIADAEQQAQEQQAQQQQQQEQQGGGQWWYWDCNGARDAGAAPIQQGQPGYRNGLDPNGNGVACEAGE
;
A
#
# COMPACT_ATOMS: atom_id res chain seq x y z
N MET A 1 -98.40 -35.96 -29.84
CA MET A 1 -96.93 -36.16 -29.89
C MET A 1 -96.19 -34.96 -30.47
N VAL A 2 -96.68 -34.32 -31.55
CA VAL A 2 -95.97 -33.19 -32.22
C VAL A 2 -95.77 -31.95 -31.34
N ALA A 3 -96.76 -31.56 -30.53
CA ALA A 3 -96.65 -30.37 -29.67
C ALA A 3 -95.60 -30.49 -28.55
N GLY A 4 -95.39 -31.69 -28.01
CA GLY A 4 -94.39 -31.92 -26.95
C GLY A 4 -92.95 -31.79 -27.45
N VAL A 5 -92.69 -32.18 -28.71
CA VAL A 5 -91.37 -32.10 -29.33
C VAL A 5 -90.97 -30.65 -29.59
N ALA A 6 -91.91 -29.81 -30.03
CA ALA A 6 -91.65 -28.39 -30.28
C ALA A 6 -91.27 -27.63 -28.99
N VAL A 7 -91.98 -27.91 -27.89
CA VAL A 7 -91.67 -27.31 -26.58
C VAL A 7 -90.32 -27.79 -26.04
N ALA A 8 -89.98 -29.06 -26.22
CA ALA A 8 -88.69 -29.60 -25.82
C ALA A 8 -87.51 -28.97 -26.60
N CYS A 9 -87.65 -28.78 -27.91
CA CYS A 9 -86.62 -28.14 -28.73
C CYS A 9 -86.42 -26.66 -28.37
N LEU A 10 -87.50 -25.92 -28.10
CA LEU A 10 -87.40 -24.52 -27.64
C LEU A 10 -86.72 -24.41 -26.26
N ALA A 11 -87.08 -25.30 -25.32
CA ALA A 11 -86.44 -25.33 -24.01
C ALA A 11 -84.93 -25.64 -24.13
N LEU A 12 -84.56 -26.60 -24.98
CA LEU A 12 -83.16 -26.99 -25.20
C LEU A 12 -82.37 -25.85 -25.88
N GLY A 13 -82.97 -25.14 -26.83
CA GLY A 13 -82.37 -23.95 -27.45
C GLY A 13 -82.12 -22.80 -26.48
N ILE A 14 -83.07 -22.53 -25.57
CA ILE A 14 -82.90 -21.51 -24.52
C ILE A 14 -81.78 -21.90 -23.56
N ILE A 15 -81.72 -23.16 -23.13
CA ILE A 15 -80.68 -23.66 -22.23
C ILE A 15 -79.29 -23.56 -22.89
N LEU A 16 -79.15 -23.99 -24.14
CA LEU A 16 -77.88 -23.88 -24.88
C LEU A 16 -77.46 -22.41 -25.08
N GLY A 17 -78.40 -21.52 -25.39
CA GLY A 17 -78.14 -20.08 -25.52
C GLY A 17 -77.67 -19.44 -24.21
N VAL A 18 -78.31 -19.77 -23.08
CA VAL A 18 -77.91 -19.28 -21.75
C VAL A 18 -76.53 -19.82 -21.35
N MET A 19 -76.25 -21.10 -21.60
CA MET A 19 -74.93 -21.69 -21.32
C MET A 19 -73.83 -21.04 -22.17
N PHE A 20 -74.07 -20.75 -23.45
CA PHE A 20 -73.10 -20.07 -24.31
C PHE A 20 -72.84 -18.61 -23.87
N SER A 21 -73.89 -17.86 -23.48
CA SER A 21 -73.71 -16.52 -22.91
C SER A 21 -72.94 -16.56 -21.58
N MET A 22 -73.22 -17.54 -20.70
CA MET A 22 -72.48 -17.69 -19.45
C MET A 22 -70.99 -17.98 -19.69
N VAL A 23 -70.66 -18.83 -20.67
CA VAL A 23 -69.26 -19.12 -21.06
C VAL A 23 -68.56 -17.86 -21.57
N GLN A 24 -69.15 -17.10 -22.49
CA GLN A 24 -68.55 -15.84 -22.97
C GLN A 24 -68.35 -14.82 -21.84
N THR A 25 -69.29 -14.72 -20.90
CA THR A 25 -69.13 -13.82 -19.74
C THR A 25 -68.07 -14.30 -18.76
N SER A 26 -67.76 -15.59 -18.72
CA SER A 26 -66.69 -16.16 -17.90
C SER A 26 -65.32 -15.80 -18.47
N ASP A 27 -65.11 -15.97 -19.78
CA ASP A 27 -63.85 -15.64 -20.44
C ASP A 27 -63.52 -14.15 -20.32
N ALA A 28 -64.53 -13.27 -20.48
CA ALA A 28 -64.36 -11.84 -20.29
C ALA A 28 -63.98 -11.48 -18.83
N ARG A 29 -64.56 -12.17 -17.84
CA ARG A 29 -64.21 -11.97 -16.42
C ARG A 29 -62.81 -12.48 -16.08
N GLN A 30 -62.38 -13.60 -16.68
CA GLN A 30 -61.02 -14.12 -16.53
C GLN A 30 -59.98 -13.17 -17.13
N ALA A 31 -60.22 -12.68 -18.35
CA ALA A 31 -59.33 -11.71 -19.00
C ALA A 31 -59.16 -10.42 -18.18
N VAL A 32 -60.23 -9.93 -17.54
CA VAL A 32 -60.15 -8.78 -16.63
C VAL A 32 -59.36 -9.13 -15.37
N ALA A 33 -59.57 -10.30 -14.78
CA ALA A 33 -58.83 -10.73 -13.59
C ALA A 33 -57.32 -10.91 -13.88
N ASP A 34 -56.97 -11.43 -15.05
CA ASP A 34 -55.58 -11.58 -15.48
C ASP A 34 -54.94 -10.22 -15.76
N ALA A 35 -55.65 -9.32 -16.46
CA ALA A 35 -55.18 -7.95 -16.66
C ALA A 35 -54.97 -7.20 -15.33
N THR A 36 -55.85 -7.39 -14.33
CA THR A 36 -55.64 -6.81 -12.99
C THR A 36 -54.39 -7.37 -12.32
N ARG A 37 -54.13 -8.68 -12.38
CA ARG A 37 -52.91 -9.29 -11.83
C ARG A 37 -51.65 -8.78 -12.52
N ASP A 38 -51.69 -8.61 -13.83
CA ASP A 38 -50.55 -8.09 -14.60
C ASP A 38 -50.26 -6.62 -14.23
N VAL A 39 -51.30 -5.81 -13.98
CA VAL A 39 -51.15 -4.44 -13.49
C VAL A 39 -50.53 -4.44 -12.08
N GLU A 40 -51.04 -5.25 -11.16
CA GLU A 40 -50.49 -5.38 -9.80
C GLU A 40 -49.02 -5.85 -9.84
N ALA A 41 -48.69 -6.81 -10.69
CA ALA A 41 -47.32 -7.28 -10.88
C ALA A 41 -46.41 -6.20 -11.49
N ALA A 42 -46.91 -5.41 -12.43
CA ALA A 42 -46.19 -4.30 -13.02
C ALA A 42 -45.93 -3.17 -12.02
N GLU A 43 -46.90 -2.86 -11.14
CA GLU A 43 -46.74 -1.89 -10.06
C GLU A 43 -45.67 -2.34 -9.05
N ILE A 44 -45.70 -3.61 -8.63
CA ILE A 44 -44.67 -4.19 -7.75
C ILE A 44 -43.29 -4.14 -8.42
N ALA A 45 -43.21 -4.46 -9.71
CA ALA A 45 -41.95 -4.40 -10.46
C ALA A 45 -41.42 -2.96 -10.56
N GLN A 46 -42.28 -1.97 -10.74
CA GLN A 46 -41.89 -0.55 -10.73
C GLN A 46 -41.36 -0.13 -9.36
N GLU A 47 -42.04 -0.50 -8.27
CA GLU A 47 -41.59 -0.23 -6.90
C GLU A 47 -40.21 -0.85 -6.64
N GLN A 48 -39.99 -2.11 -7.07
CA GLN A 48 -38.69 -2.77 -6.96
C GLN A 48 -37.60 -2.04 -7.75
N VAL A 49 -37.88 -1.60 -8.98
CA VAL A 49 -36.92 -0.83 -9.79
C VAL A 49 -36.56 0.49 -9.13
N GLU A 50 -37.53 1.18 -8.53
CA GLU A 50 -37.27 2.42 -7.80
C GLU A 50 -36.41 2.18 -6.54
N ALA A 51 -36.70 1.11 -5.79
CA ALA A 51 -35.90 0.70 -4.63
C ALA A 51 -34.45 0.34 -5.03
N ASP A 52 -34.27 -0.42 -6.11
CA ASP A 52 -32.96 -0.79 -6.64
C ASP A 52 -32.18 0.43 -7.13
N ARG A 53 -32.86 1.37 -7.80
CA ARG A 53 -32.27 2.64 -8.22
C ARG A 53 -31.77 3.46 -7.03
N ALA A 54 -32.57 3.57 -5.97
CA ALA A 54 -32.18 4.26 -4.75
C ALA A 54 -30.97 3.57 -4.08
N ALA A 55 -30.95 2.23 -4.03
CA ALA A 55 -29.83 1.47 -3.50
C ALA A 55 -28.54 1.65 -4.32
N LEU A 56 -28.65 1.71 -5.65
CA LEU A 56 -27.51 1.98 -6.54
C LEU A 56 -26.97 3.40 -6.36
N GLU A 57 -27.83 4.39 -6.15
CA GLU A 57 -27.41 5.77 -5.87
C GLU A 57 -26.62 5.85 -4.56
N GLU A 58 -27.08 5.19 -3.50
CA GLU A 58 -26.35 5.14 -2.23
C GLU A 58 -25.00 4.42 -2.35
N ARG A 59 -24.95 3.32 -3.11
CA ARG A 59 -23.67 2.64 -3.42
C ARG A 59 -22.73 3.54 -4.21
N ALA A 60 -23.24 4.32 -5.18
CA ALA A 60 -22.43 5.26 -5.95
C ALA A 60 -21.83 6.35 -5.07
N LYS A 61 -22.60 6.90 -4.12
CA LYS A 61 -22.10 7.87 -3.12
C LYS A 61 -21.02 7.25 -2.22
N ALA A 62 -21.22 6.01 -1.79
CA ALA A 62 -20.22 5.29 -0.98
C ALA A 62 -18.91 5.08 -1.74
N LEU A 63 -18.98 4.76 -3.04
CA LEU A 63 -17.80 4.62 -3.90
C LEU A 63 -17.08 5.95 -4.11
N ASP A 64 -17.79 7.05 -4.33
CA ASP A 64 -17.19 8.39 -4.40
C ASP A 64 -16.46 8.78 -3.10
N SER A 65 -17.05 8.47 -1.94
CA SER A 65 -16.38 8.66 -0.66
C SER A 65 -15.12 7.80 -0.52
N LEU A 66 -15.18 6.53 -0.95
CA LEU A 66 -14.04 5.62 -0.90
C LEU A 66 -12.91 6.08 -1.83
N GLU A 67 -13.24 6.55 -3.04
CA GLU A 67 -12.28 7.10 -3.99
C GLU A 67 -11.55 8.31 -3.40
N LYS A 68 -12.29 9.24 -2.80
CA LYS A 68 -11.70 10.41 -2.11
C LYS A 68 -10.77 10.00 -0.98
N ASP A 69 -11.14 8.98 -0.22
CA ASP A 69 -10.30 8.48 0.87
C ASP A 69 -9.05 7.74 0.35
N LEU A 70 -9.16 7.02 -0.76
CA LEU A 70 -8.00 6.42 -1.44
C LEU A 70 -7.05 7.49 -1.97
N GLN A 71 -7.56 8.53 -2.62
CA GLN A 71 -6.75 9.66 -3.09
C GLN A 71 -5.99 10.32 -1.93
N LYS A 72 -6.65 10.57 -0.79
CA LYS A 72 -5.97 11.11 0.41
C LYS A 72 -4.87 10.20 0.93
N ARG A 73 -5.09 8.88 0.90
CA ARG A 73 -4.09 7.90 1.34
C ARG A 73 -2.91 7.85 0.37
N GLU A 74 -3.17 7.90 -0.93
CA GLU A 74 -2.14 7.94 -1.96
C GLU A 74 -1.25 9.18 -1.81
N THR A 75 -1.85 10.36 -1.61
CA THR A 75 -1.07 11.58 -1.34
C THR A 75 -0.27 11.47 -0.05
N ALA A 76 -0.84 10.90 1.02
CA ALA A 76 -0.13 10.71 2.29
C ALA A 76 1.06 9.74 2.18
N VAL A 77 0.94 8.71 1.33
CA VAL A 77 2.05 7.79 1.01
C VAL A 77 3.13 8.53 0.21
N ALA A 78 2.75 9.29 -0.82
CA ALA A 78 3.70 10.08 -1.60
C ALA A 78 4.48 11.09 -0.74
N ASP A 79 3.80 11.78 0.19
CA ASP A 79 4.45 12.69 1.15
C ASP A 79 5.43 11.95 2.06
N ARG A 80 5.06 10.74 2.51
CA ARG A 80 5.94 9.91 3.35
C ARG A 80 7.16 9.43 2.58
N ASP A 81 7.01 9.02 1.33
CA ASP A 81 8.11 8.57 0.48
C ASP A 81 9.10 9.73 0.20
N ALA A 82 8.59 10.94 0.00
CA ALA A 82 9.42 12.14 -0.13
C ALA A 82 10.18 12.45 1.18
N GLU A 83 9.53 12.30 2.34
CA GLU A 83 10.19 12.45 3.65
C GLU A 83 11.29 11.40 3.84
N LEU A 84 11.04 10.14 3.49
CA LEU A 84 12.02 9.06 3.59
C LEU A 84 13.23 9.32 2.71
N THR A 85 13.02 9.74 1.46
CA THR A 85 14.13 10.13 0.55
C THR A 85 14.97 11.25 1.16
N ASN A 86 14.34 12.26 1.76
CA ASN A 86 15.06 13.35 2.42
C ASN A 86 15.86 12.85 3.64
N ARG A 87 15.28 11.96 4.45
CA ARG A 87 15.97 11.33 5.58
C ARG A 87 17.15 10.48 5.14
N GLU A 88 17.01 9.71 4.07
CA GLU A 88 18.11 8.90 3.50
C GLU A 88 19.27 9.79 3.05
N ASN A 89 18.98 10.88 2.35
CA ASN A 89 20.01 11.85 1.96
C ASN A 89 20.70 12.48 3.17
N GLN A 90 19.94 12.86 4.21
CA GLN A 90 20.52 13.39 5.46
C GLN A 90 21.41 12.38 6.17
N ILE A 91 21.04 11.09 6.16
CA ILE A 91 21.87 10.03 6.73
C ILE A 91 23.15 9.87 5.92
N ALA A 92 23.08 9.84 4.58
CA ALA A 92 24.24 9.76 3.72
C ALA A 92 25.21 10.94 3.93
N ASP A 93 24.68 12.17 4.01
CA ASP A 93 25.46 13.36 4.30
C ASP A 93 26.11 13.30 5.70
N ALA A 94 25.37 12.85 6.71
CA ALA A 94 25.88 12.70 8.07
C ALA A 94 26.98 11.63 8.16
N GLU A 95 26.83 10.52 7.44
CA GLU A 95 27.85 9.47 7.34
C GLU A 95 29.13 9.99 6.69
N GLN A 96 29.01 10.74 5.59
CA GLN A 96 30.17 11.34 4.93
C GLN A 96 30.90 12.31 5.87
N GLN A 97 30.16 13.19 6.54
CA GLN A 97 30.74 14.13 7.51
C GLN A 97 31.42 13.41 8.67
N ALA A 98 30.82 12.32 9.18
CA ALA A 98 31.41 11.52 10.25
C ALA A 98 32.73 10.86 9.80
N GLN A 99 32.78 10.35 8.57
CA GLN A 99 34.01 9.78 8.00
C GLN A 99 35.10 10.84 7.83
N GLU A 100 34.76 12.02 7.33
CA GLU A 100 35.70 13.15 7.19
C GLU A 100 36.23 13.61 8.56
N GLN A 101 35.37 13.69 9.58
CA GLN A 101 35.79 14.02 10.94
C GLN A 101 36.70 12.95 11.54
N GLN A 102 36.41 11.66 11.31
CA GLN A 102 37.28 10.57 11.76
C GLN A 102 38.66 10.63 11.09
N ALA A 103 38.71 10.89 9.77
CA ALA A 103 39.97 11.05 9.04
C ALA A 103 40.77 12.25 9.56
N GLN A 104 40.13 13.39 9.84
CA GLN A 104 40.79 14.55 10.43
C GLN A 104 41.31 14.27 11.85
N GLN A 105 40.55 13.54 12.67
CA GLN A 105 41.00 13.15 14.02
C GLN A 105 42.20 12.20 13.96
N GLN A 106 42.23 11.26 13.03
CA GLN A 106 43.39 10.38 12.82
C GLN A 106 44.64 11.18 12.43
N GLN A 107 44.50 12.10 11.47
CA GLN A 107 45.60 12.99 11.07
C GLN A 107 46.10 13.88 12.22
N GLN A 108 45.20 14.38 13.07
CA GLN A 108 45.58 15.16 14.25
C GLN A 108 46.30 14.31 15.31
N GLN A 109 45.90 13.06 15.51
CA GLN A 109 46.59 12.14 16.43
C GLN A 109 48.00 11.81 15.93
N GLU A 110 48.19 11.60 14.63
CA GLU A 110 49.52 11.39 14.04
C GLU A 110 50.42 12.63 14.20
N GLN A 111 49.86 13.83 14.00
CA GLN A 111 50.61 15.08 14.15
C GLN A 111 50.92 15.44 15.61
N GLN A 112 50.03 15.12 16.56
CA GLN A 112 50.23 15.39 17.99
C GLN A 112 51.07 14.32 18.70
N GLY A 113 51.01 13.05 18.24
CA GLY A 113 52.01 12.04 18.58
C GLY A 113 53.39 12.46 18.08
N GLY A 114 53.42 13.18 16.95
CA GLY A 114 54.55 13.85 16.28
C GLY A 114 55.36 14.88 17.07
N GLY A 115 55.07 15.09 18.36
CA GLY A 115 55.94 15.86 19.23
C GLY A 115 57.37 15.31 19.13
N GLN A 116 58.35 16.17 18.89
CA GLN A 116 59.74 15.79 18.59
C GLN A 116 60.39 15.04 19.75
N TRP A 117 60.08 13.76 19.93
CA TRP A 117 60.75 12.90 20.89
C TRP A 117 62.14 12.62 20.37
N TRP A 118 63.15 12.99 21.16
CA TRP A 118 64.54 12.74 20.85
C TRP A 118 65.09 11.80 21.90
N TYR A 119 65.42 10.57 21.49
CA TYR A 119 66.07 9.58 22.35
C TYR A 119 67.57 9.67 22.19
N TRP A 120 68.39 9.41 23.20
CA TRP A 120 69.84 9.33 22.99
C TRP A 120 70.24 8.02 22.32
N ASP A 121 69.59 6.93 22.70
CA ASP A 121 69.83 5.56 22.23
C ASP A 121 68.52 4.74 22.24
N CYS A 122 68.60 3.49 21.80
CA CYS A 122 67.47 2.58 21.78
C CYS A 122 67.00 2.13 23.17
N ASN A 123 67.85 2.21 24.20
CA ASN A 123 67.42 1.89 25.56
C ASN A 123 66.48 2.96 26.09
N GLY A 124 66.82 4.24 25.91
CA GLY A 124 65.94 5.35 26.28
C GLY A 124 64.61 5.33 25.52
N ALA A 125 64.61 4.88 24.25
CA ALA A 125 63.38 4.69 23.48
C ALA A 125 62.52 3.52 24.01
N ARG A 126 63.14 2.39 24.36
CA ARG A 126 62.44 1.22 24.93
C ARG A 126 61.89 1.50 26.32
N ASP A 127 62.65 2.16 27.18
CA ASP A 127 62.23 2.54 28.54
C ASP A 127 61.05 3.52 28.52
N ALA A 128 61.00 4.40 27.52
CA ALA A 128 59.87 5.29 27.28
C ALA A 128 58.67 4.61 26.61
N GLY A 129 58.78 3.33 26.24
CA GLY A 129 57.74 2.58 25.53
C GLY A 129 57.52 3.04 24.09
N ALA A 130 58.48 3.74 23.49
CA ALA A 130 58.39 4.29 22.13
C ALA A 130 58.99 3.38 21.05
N ALA A 131 59.75 2.35 21.43
CA ALA A 131 60.30 1.36 20.50
C ALA A 131 59.32 0.18 20.26
N PRO A 132 59.26 -0.39 19.05
CA PRO A 132 60.01 -0.03 17.84
C PRO A 132 59.49 1.26 17.18
N ILE A 133 60.40 2.09 16.65
CA ILE A 133 60.05 3.38 16.04
C ILE A 133 60.07 3.24 14.51
N GLN A 134 58.95 3.46 13.84
CA GLN A 134 58.88 3.37 12.37
C GLN A 134 59.36 4.64 11.67
N GLN A 135 59.88 4.49 10.45
CA GLN A 135 60.22 5.62 9.59
C GLN A 135 59.00 6.53 9.40
N GLY A 136 59.20 7.83 9.61
CA GLY A 136 58.12 8.84 9.55
C GLY A 136 57.43 9.08 10.89
N GLN A 137 57.64 8.22 11.89
CA GLN A 137 57.20 8.52 13.26
C GLN A 137 58.15 9.48 13.98
N PRO A 138 57.63 10.31 14.89
CA PRO A 138 58.43 11.11 15.82
C PRO A 138 59.46 10.25 16.57
N GLY A 139 60.70 10.73 16.59
CA GLY A 139 61.84 10.04 17.21
C GLY A 139 62.59 9.06 16.31
N TYR A 140 62.10 8.78 15.10
CA TYR A 140 62.87 8.04 14.11
C TYR A 140 64.10 8.84 13.67
N ARG A 141 65.25 8.17 13.60
CA ARG A 141 66.45 8.68 12.92
C ARG A 141 67.31 7.53 12.44
N ASN A 142 68.03 7.76 11.34
CA ASN A 142 68.98 6.78 10.79
C ASN A 142 70.06 6.34 11.79
N GLY A 143 70.38 7.16 12.80
CA GLY A 143 71.32 6.77 13.86
C GLY A 143 70.78 5.74 14.87
N LEU A 144 69.47 5.49 14.90
CA LEU A 144 68.82 4.45 15.73
C LEU A 144 68.37 3.23 14.91
N ASP A 145 68.50 3.29 13.58
CA ASP A 145 68.26 2.19 12.64
C ASP A 145 69.59 1.87 11.92
N PRO A 146 70.48 1.07 12.53
CA PRO A 146 71.77 0.74 11.93
C PRO A 146 71.65 -0.14 10.68
N ASN A 147 70.55 -0.89 10.57
CA ASN A 147 70.34 -1.85 9.49
C ASN A 147 69.63 -1.20 8.28
N GLY A 148 68.98 -0.05 8.48
CA GLY A 148 68.35 0.77 7.44
C GLY A 148 67.04 0.20 6.90
N ASN A 149 66.37 -0.68 7.62
CA ASN A 149 65.13 -1.33 7.18
C ASN A 149 63.89 -0.45 7.36
N GLY A 150 64.02 0.74 7.96
CA GLY A 150 62.93 1.67 8.21
C GLY A 150 62.25 1.46 9.56
N VAL A 151 62.80 0.63 10.45
CA VAL A 151 62.31 0.39 11.80
C VAL A 151 63.48 0.47 12.77
N ALA A 152 63.50 1.53 13.59
CA ALA A 152 64.54 1.72 14.59
C ALA A 152 64.20 0.97 15.90
N CYS A 153 65.25 0.53 16.60
CA CYS A 153 65.18 -0.05 17.94
C CYS A 153 64.29 -1.31 18.05
N GLU A 154 64.40 -2.23 17.09
CA GLU A 154 63.62 -3.46 17.05
C GLU A 154 63.85 -4.37 18.28
N ALA A 155 62.91 -5.28 18.55
CA ALA A 155 63.03 -6.22 19.65
C ALA A 155 64.11 -7.28 19.33
N GLY A 156 65.30 -7.13 19.90
CA GLY A 156 66.41 -8.09 19.76
C GLY A 156 67.71 -7.52 19.20
N GLU A 157 67.76 -6.22 18.91
CA GLU A 157 68.96 -5.49 18.46
C GLU A 157 69.68 -4.70 19.58
#